data_AF-A0A4R3Z8K8-F1
#
_entry.id   AF-A0A4R3Z8K8-F1
#
_cell.length_a   1.000
_cell.length_b   1.000
_cell.length_c   1.000
_cell.angle_alpha   90.00
_cell.angle_beta   90.00
_cell.angle_gamma   90.00
#
_symmetry.space_group_name_H-M   'P 1'
#
loop_
_entity.id
_entity.type
_entity.pdbx_description
1 polymer ?
#
loop_
_entity_poly.entity_id
_entity_poly.type
_entity_poly.pdbx_seq_one_letter_code
_entity_poly.pdbx_strand_id
1 'polypeptide(L)' 'MAKDPIKKVNNGTYYFRANLGYDPITGKQIQKYRSSFKTKKEAKKNIQSFF' A
#
# COMPACT_ATOMS: atom_id res chain seq x y z
N MET A 1 -12.97 10.33 -8.33
CA MET A 1 -11.75 9.75 -8.94
C MET A 1 -10.95 9.00 -7.88
N ALA A 2 -10.81 7.68 -8.00
CA ALA A 2 -9.92 6.92 -7.13
C ALA A 2 -8.47 7.32 -7.44
N LYS A 3 -7.80 7.98 -6.49
CA LYS A 3 -6.36 8.24 -6.60
C LYS A 3 -5.63 6.89 -6.62
N ASP A 4 -4.67 6.74 -7.51
CA ASP A 4 -3.77 5.58 -7.53
C ASP A 4 -3.22 5.35 -6.10
N PRO A 5 -3.40 4.15 -5.50
CA PRO A 5 -2.90 3.85 -4.16
C PRO A 5 -1.38 3.72 -4.13
N ILE A 6 -0.75 3.61 -5.30
CA ILE A 6 0.69 3.51 -5.49
C ILE A 6 1.28 4.91 -5.70
N LYS A 7 2.27 5.26 -4.88
CA LYS A 7 3.00 6.53 -4.95
C LYS A 7 4.47 6.28 -5.27
N LYS A 8 5.10 7.21 -5.99
CA LYS A 8 6.53 7.19 -6.32
C LYS A 8 7.32 8.02 -5.30
N VAL A 9 8.49 7.53 -4.90
CA VAL A 9 9.46 8.24 -4.06
C VAL A 9 10.52 8.89 -4.95
N ASN A 10 11.15 9.97 -4.46
CA ASN A 10 12.23 10.66 -5.16
C ASN A 10 13.41 9.74 -5.51
N ASN A 11 13.63 8.67 -4.74
CA ASN A 11 14.65 7.65 -5.00
C ASN A 11 14.26 6.63 -6.11
N GLY A 12 13.24 6.94 -6.91
CA GLY A 12 12.80 6.10 -8.04
C GLY A 12 11.98 4.86 -7.67
N THR A 13 11.84 4.54 -6.38
CA THR A 13 11.06 3.40 -5.89
C THR A 13 9.57 3.75 -5.72
N TYR A 14 8.73 2.72 -5.68
CA TYR A 14 7.29 2.84 -5.46
C TYR A 14 6.90 2.30 -4.09
N TYR A 15 5.83 2.85 -3.53
CA TYR A 15 5.24 2.42 -2.27
C TYR A 15 3.72 2.51 -2.29
N PHE A 16 3.08 1.82 -1.37
CA PHE A 16 1.65 1.96 -1.11
C PHE A 16 1.34 1.83 0.39
N ARG A 17 0.18 2.36 0.76
CA ARG A 17 -0.47 2.09 2.06
C ARG A 17 -1.84 1.48 1.81
N ALA A 18 -2.05 0.29 2.38
CA ALA A 18 -3.33 -0.40 2.35
C ALA A 18 -3.97 -0.32 3.73
N ASN A 19 -5.24 0.09 3.77
CA ASN A 19 -6.04 0.04 4.99
C ASN A 19 -6.79 -1.29 4.97
N LEU A 20 -6.50 -2.16 5.94
CA LEU A 20 -7.12 -3.48 6.07
C LEU A 20 -8.35 -3.48 7.00
N GLY A 21 -8.79 -2.29 7.44
CA GLY A 21 -9.89 -2.11 8.37
C GLY A 21 -9.43 -1.66 9.75
N TYR A 22 -10.19 -2.04 10.77
CA TYR A 22 -9.95 -1.69 12.17
C TYR A 22 -9.87 -2.97 13.00
N ASP A 23 -8.95 -2.99 13.95
CA ASP A 23 -8.84 -4.05 14.93
C ASP A 23 -10.11 -4.06 15.82
N PRO A 24 -10.86 -5.17 15.89
CA PRO A 24 -12.12 -5.22 16.64
C PRO A 24 -11.93 -5.15 18.15
N ILE A 25 -10.72 -5.43 18.67
CA ILE A 25 -10.41 -5.43 20.10
C ILE A 25 -9.87 -4.06 20.51
N THR A 26 -8.92 -3.52 19.75
CA THR A 26 -8.23 -2.27 20.12
C THR A 26 -8.83 -1.02 19.48
N GLY A 27 -9.70 -1.17 18.47
CA GLY A 27 -10.25 -0.07 17.67
C GLY A 27 -9.22 0.62 16.77
N LYS A 28 -7.96 0.17 16.76
CA LYS A 28 -6.89 0.80 15.98
C LYS A 28 -6.99 0.43 14.51
N GLN A 29 -6.70 1.40 13.64
CA GLN A 29 -6.67 1.16 12.21
C GLN A 29 -5.54 0.20 11.84
N ILE A 30 -5.85 -0.85 11.09
CA ILE A 30 -4.88 -1.80 10.57
C ILE A 30 -4.38 -1.24 9.23
N GLN A 31 -3.20 -0.62 9.26
CA GLN A 31 -2.52 -0.14 8.06
C GLN A 31 -1.32 -1.02 7.73
N LYS A 32 -1.18 -1.37 6.46
CA LYS A 32 0.04 -2.00 5.93
C LYS A 32 0.75 -1.03 5.00
N TYR A 33 2.01 -0.79 5.32
CA TYR A 33 2.93 -0.05 4.48
C TYR A 33 3.91 -1.02 3.84
N ARG A 34 4.06 -0.92 2.52
CA ARG A 34 5.11 -1.62 1.77
C ARG A 34 5.74 -0.65 0.79
N SER A 35 7.06 -0.72 0.72
CA SER A 35 7.91 0.12 -0.13
C SER A 35 8.99 -0.73 -0.77
N SER A 36 9.88 -0.07 -1.53
CA SER A 36 11.03 -0.69 -2.20
C SER A 36 10.69 -1.45 -3.49
N PHE A 37 9.51 -1.19 -4.08
CA PHE A 37 9.18 -1.72 -5.39
C PHE A 37 9.96 -0.95 -6.46
N LYS A 38 10.60 -1.67 -7.39
CA LYS A 38 11.32 -1.04 -8.50
C LYS A 38 10.37 -0.54 -9.59
N THR A 39 9.18 -1.14 -9.69
CA THR A 39 8.20 -0.81 -10.73
C THR A 39 6.78 -0.65 -10.17
N LYS A 40 5.95 0.16 -10.84
CA LYS A 40 4.53 0.31 -10.51
C LYS A 40 3.77 -1.03 -10.65
N LYS A 41 4.16 -1.88 -11.60
CA LYS A 41 3.54 -3.22 -11.84
C LYS A 41 3.76 -4.15 -10.65
N GLU A 42 4.97 -4.17 -10.10
CA GLU A 42 5.32 -4.97 -8.93
C GLU A 42 4.54 -4.51 -7.69
N ALA A 43 4.50 -3.19 -7.44
CA ALA A 43 3.69 -2.61 -6.37
C ALA A 43 2.20 -2.98 -6.52
N LYS A 44 1.66 -2.94 -7.75
CA LYS A 44 0.26 -3.32 -8.04
C LYS A 44 -0.02 -4.80 -7.75
N LYS A 45 0.88 -5.70 -8.16
CA LYS A 45 0.73 -7.14 -7.87
C LYS A 45 0.76 -7.39 -6.36
N ASN A 46 1.61 -6.68 -5.64
CA ASN A 46 1.72 -6.79 -4.19
C ASN A 46 0.45 -6.27 -3.49
N ILE A 47 -0.10 -5.13 -3.91
CA ILE A 47 -1.40 -4.62 -3.45
C ILE A 47 -2.51 -5.64 -3.66
N GLN A 48 -2.59 -6.25 -4.84
CA GLN A 48 -3.61 -7.26 -5.18
C GLN A 48 -3.56 -8.48 -4.27
N SER A 49 -2.41 -8.76 -3.62
CA SER A 49 -2.28 -9.86 -2.66
C SER A 49 -2.76 -9.49 -1.26
N PHE A 50 -3.01 -8.20 -0.96
CA PHE A 50 -3.42 -7.72 0.35
C PHE A 50 -4.94 -7.46 0.48
N PHE A 51 -5.65 -7.45 -0.65
CA PHE A 51 -7.10 -7.25 -0.74
C PHE A 51 -7.73 -8.50 -1.34
#